data_AF-A0AAF0UD57-F1
#
_entry.id   AF-A0AAF0UD57-F1
#
_cell.length_a   1.000
_cell.length_b   1.000
_cell.length_c   1.000
_cell.angle_alpha   90.00
_cell.angle_beta   90.00
_cell.angle_gamma   90.00
#
_symmetry.space_group_name_H-M   'P 1'
#
loop_
_entity.id
_entity.type
_entity.pdbx_description
1 polymer ?
#
loop_
_entity_poly.entity_id
_entity_poly.type
_entity_poly.pdbx_seq_one_letter_code
_entity_poly.pdbx_strand_id
1 'polypeptide(L)'
;MSSSLHSPLYSSLSSSSALQDRKLINAVNFAKPNLIFKPRRSFPLIRASAGFSSSLDTGLSTELDAVASHSEIVPDTVIFDDFEKFPPTAGTVSSSLLLGICGLPDTKFKSAVDRALSDSECYGLESSDLQMSCFFNKALAHVGGDLAKLVPGRVSTEVDARLAYDTHGIVRKVHDLLKAYTEIEVPPERLLFKIPATWQGIEASRVLEAEGIQTHLTFVYSFCQAAAAAQAGASVIQIFVGRLRDWSRNHTGDSEVESALRRGEDPGLALVTKAYNYIHKYGHKTKLMAAAVRNKQDVFNLLGVDYIISPLKVLQSLKESVTLPDEKYSFTRRLSPQSAAAFNFTQDELQKWDQYSFSSAMGPASVELLTIGMDGYINQAKRVEELFGKIWPPPNV
;
A
#
# COMPACT_ATOMS: atom_id res chain seq x y z
N MET A 1 -56.13 10.42 -23.07
CA MET A 1 -57.50 10.92 -22.86
C MET A 1 -58.17 10.02 -21.83
N SER A 2 -58.73 10.64 -20.79
CA SER A 2 -59.62 10.15 -19.71
C SER A 2 -59.19 8.89 -18.92
N SER A 3 -58.71 9.00 -17.67
CA SER A 3 -59.43 9.26 -16.39
C SER A 3 -60.28 8.06 -15.96
N SER A 4 -60.41 7.62 -14.70
CA SER A 4 -59.99 8.00 -13.33
C SER A 4 -60.79 7.05 -12.41
N LEU A 5 -60.34 6.73 -11.18
CA LEU A 5 -61.15 6.36 -9.99
C LEU A 5 -60.17 6.00 -8.84
N HIS A 6 -59.88 6.92 -7.92
CA HIS A 6 -60.53 7.12 -6.59
C HIS A 6 -60.06 6.18 -5.46
N SER A 7 -59.26 6.75 -4.55
CA SER A 7 -59.15 6.41 -3.13
C SER A 7 -60.23 7.15 -2.31
N PRO A 8 -60.58 6.69 -1.07
CA PRO A 8 -60.11 7.44 0.12
C PRO A 8 -59.91 6.68 1.47
N LEU A 9 -59.00 7.24 2.27
CA LEU A 9 -59.02 7.61 3.71
C LEU A 9 -59.10 6.59 4.88
N TYR A 10 -58.00 6.56 5.65
CA TYR A 10 -57.80 6.64 7.12
C TYR A 10 -58.96 6.53 8.13
N SER A 11 -58.71 5.79 9.22
CA SER A 11 -59.08 6.23 10.58
C SER A 11 -58.12 5.70 11.66
N SER A 12 -57.87 6.58 12.64
CA SER A 12 -56.97 6.49 13.79
C SER A 12 -57.70 6.06 15.06
N LEU A 13 -57.00 5.40 16.00
CA LEU A 13 -57.42 5.37 17.41
C LEU A 13 -56.20 5.40 18.35
N SER A 14 -56.13 6.48 19.13
CA SER A 14 -55.30 6.63 20.33
C SER A 14 -56.16 6.41 21.58
N SER A 15 -55.62 5.84 22.66
CA SER A 15 -55.94 6.32 24.02
C SER A 15 -54.91 5.81 25.04
N SER A 16 -54.51 6.72 25.94
CA SER A 16 -53.71 6.46 27.13
C SER A 16 -54.60 6.23 28.34
N SER A 17 -54.17 5.47 29.36
CA SER A 17 -54.08 5.96 30.75
C SER A 17 -53.50 4.88 31.69
N ALA A 18 -52.86 5.38 32.74
CA ALA A 18 -51.95 4.72 33.65
C ALA A 18 -52.63 3.91 34.78
N LEU A 19 -51.88 2.97 35.36
CA LEU A 19 -51.92 2.69 36.80
C LEU A 19 -50.60 2.06 37.27
N GLN A 20 -50.19 2.52 38.45
CA GLN A 20 -48.94 2.26 39.16
C GLN A 20 -48.84 0.82 39.63
N ASP A 21 -47.63 0.25 39.68
CA ASP A 21 -47.26 -0.52 40.88
C ASP A 21 -45.76 -0.62 41.14
N ARG A 22 -45.47 -0.78 42.43
CA ARG A 22 -44.22 -0.48 43.15
C ARG A 22 -43.19 -1.63 43.16
N LYS A 23 -41.92 -1.20 43.34
CA LYS A 23 -40.78 -1.85 44.03
C LYS A 23 -40.09 -3.05 43.34
N LEU A 24 -38.79 -2.92 43.07
CA LEU A 24 -37.75 -3.34 44.03
C LEU A 24 -36.39 -2.71 43.69
N ILE A 25 -35.78 -2.07 44.68
CA ILE A 25 -34.40 -1.59 44.67
C ILE A 25 -33.52 -2.76 45.08
N ASN A 26 -32.47 -3.07 44.31
CA ASN A 26 -31.27 -3.69 44.83
C ASN A 26 -30.06 -3.13 44.08
N ALA A 27 -29.29 -2.32 44.80
CA ALA A 27 -28.02 -1.78 44.38
C ALA A 27 -26.95 -2.86 44.50
N VAL A 28 -26.21 -3.11 43.42
CA VAL A 28 -24.94 -3.83 43.47
C VAL A 28 -23.89 -2.96 42.79
N ASN A 29 -22.94 -2.53 43.61
CA ASN A 29 -21.74 -1.80 43.24
C ASN A 29 -20.91 -2.58 42.22
N PHE A 30 -20.56 -1.96 41.09
CA PHE A 30 -19.41 -2.36 40.31
C PHE A 30 -18.34 -1.27 40.36
N ALA A 31 -17.23 -1.65 40.99
CA ALA A 31 -16.03 -0.87 41.18
C ALA A 31 -15.40 -0.47 39.83
N LYS A 32 -14.98 0.79 39.72
CA LYS A 32 -14.07 1.26 38.67
C LYS A 32 -12.66 0.73 38.97
N PRO A 33 -11.98 0.04 38.04
CA PRO A 33 -10.56 -0.18 38.17
C PRO A 33 -9.82 1.09 37.73
N ASN A 34 -9.18 1.74 38.70
CA ASN A 34 -8.16 2.77 38.47
C ASN A 34 -6.94 2.12 37.79
N LEU A 35 -6.83 2.27 36.46
CA LEU A 35 -5.58 1.99 35.76
C LEU A 35 -4.71 3.25 35.79
N ILE A 36 -3.74 3.22 36.68
CA ILE A 36 -2.66 4.19 36.83
C ILE A 36 -1.86 4.22 35.52
N PHE A 37 -1.97 5.33 34.77
CA PHE A 37 -1.08 5.64 33.65
C PHE A 37 0.35 5.83 34.18
N LYS A 38 1.22 4.84 33.98
CA LYS A 38 2.67 5.05 34.08
C LYS A 38 3.14 5.77 32.81
N PRO A 39 3.92 6.86 32.91
CA PRO A 39 4.49 7.49 31.72
C PRO A 39 5.47 6.51 31.07
N ARG A 40 5.29 6.26 29.78
CA ARG A 40 6.18 5.43 28.95
C ARG A 40 7.60 5.98 29.08
N ARG A 41 8.56 5.11 29.43
CA ARG A 41 9.99 5.39 29.27
C ARG A 41 10.24 5.67 27.78
N SER A 42 10.65 6.89 27.49
CA SER A 42 11.26 7.28 26.23
C SER A 42 12.51 6.44 26.02
N PHE A 43 12.46 5.46 25.12
CA PHE A 43 13.67 4.84 24.61
C PHE A 43 14.39 5.88 23.74
N PRO A 44 15.70 6.12 23.95
CA PRO A 44 16.45 6.98 23.06
C PRO A 44 16.42 6.36 21.67
N LEU A 45 15.95 7.14 20.70
CA LEU A 45 16.05 6.82 19.29
C LEU A 45 17.54 6.85 18.95
N ILE A 46 18.22 5.71 19.08
CA ILE A 46 19.57 5.54 18.54
C ILE A 46 19.38 5.56 17.03
N ARG A 47 19.58 6.74 16.45
CA ARG A 47 19.75 6.93 15.01
C ARG A 47 21.07 6.24 14.65
N ALA A 48 21.02 4.93 14.43
CA ALA A 48 22.07 4.24 13.71
C ALA A 48 21.96 4.72 12.26
N SER A 49 22.69 5.77 11.93
CA SER A 49 23.12 6.01 10.56
C SER A 49 23.85 4.75 10.13
N ALA A 50 23.17 3.89 9.38
CA ALA A 50 23.82 2.85 8.59
C ALA A 50 24.65 3.57 7.54
N GLY A 51 25.84 4.02 7.94
CA GLY A 51 26.86 4.47 7.04
C GLY A 51 27.26 3.29 6.19
N PHE A 52 27.03 3.39 4.89
CA PHE A 52 27.69 2.57 3.89
C PHE A 52 29.20 2.84 4.00
N SER A 53 29.91 2.08 4.83
CA SER A 53 31.36 2.21 4.97
C SER A 53 32.02 0.89 4.60
N SER A 54 32.30 0.76 3.31
CA SER A 54 33.42 -0.04 2.82
C SER A 54 33.85 0.45 1.43
N SER A 55 34.32 1.68 1.36
CA SER A 55 35.26 2.12 0.32
C SER A 55 36.13 3.22 0.90
N LEU A 56 37.41 3.22 0.53
CA LEU A 56 38.37 4.27 0.85
C LEU A 56 37.71 5.65 0.71
N ASP A 57 37.82 6.46 1.78
CA ASP A 57 37.23 7.78 1.91
C ASP A 57 37.93 8.75 0.93
N THR A 58 37.44 8.79 -0.32
CA THR A 58 37.93 9.69 -1.37
C THR A 58 37.26 11.07 -1.32
N GLY A 59 36.34 11.31 -0.38
CA GLY A 59 35.56 12.56 -0.29
C GLY A 59 34.60 12.79 -1.46
N LEU A 60 34.37 11.78 -2.31
CA LEU A 60 33.49 11.85 -3.48
C LEU A 60 32.11 11.25 -3.14
N SER A 61 31.06 12.08 -3.12
CA SER A 61 29.67 11.64 -3.00
C SER A 61 29.12 11.16 -4.35
N THR A 62 28.33 10.09 -4.35
CA THR A 62 27.62 9.62 -5.56
C THR A 62 26.29 10.35 -5.73
N GLU A 63 25.70 10.31 -6.93
CA GLU A 63 24.33 10.81 -7.12
C GLU A 63 23.33 10.05 -6.25
N LEU A 64 23.59 8.75 -5.98
CA LEU A 64 22.77 7.95 -5.09
C LEU A 64 22.77 8.50 -3.66
N ASP A 65 23.94 8.89 -3.14
CA ASP A 65 24.06 9.50 -1.81
C ASP A 65 23.31 10.83 -1.74
N ALA A 66 23.43 11.64 -2.80
CA ALA A 66 22.73 12.92 -2.90
C ALA A 66 21.20 12.74 -2.88
N VAL A 67 20.64 11.84 -3.71
CA VAL A 67 19.19 11.62 -3.75
C VAL A 67 18.66 10.99 -2.46
N ALA A 68 19.42 10.09 -1.83
CA ALA A 68 19.06 9.44 -0.57
C ALA A 68 18.98 10.42 0.62
N SER A 69 19.62 11.60 0.51
CA SER A 69 19.51 12.66 1.52
C SER A 69 18.14 13.37 1.51
N HIS A 70 17.37 13.24 0.42
CA HIS A 70 16.08 13.92 0.23
C HIS A 70 14.86 13.01 0.33
N SER A 71 15.00 11.74 -0.06
CA SER A 71 13.93 10.75 -0.15
C SER A 71 14.45 9.36 0.20
N GLU A 72 13.62 8.50 0.79
CA GLU A 72 14.02 7.13 1.05
C GLU A 72 13.96 6.31 -0.24
N ILE A 73 15.10 5.78 -0.67
CA ILE A 73 15.22 5.00 -1.89
C ILE A 73 15.01 3.51 -1.57
N VAL A 74 14.01 2.91 -2.20
CA VAL A 74 13.68 1.49 -2.03
C VAL A 74 14.02 0.74 -3.33
N PRO A 75 14.94 -0.24 -3.30
CA PRO A 75 15.23 -1.07 -4.46
C PRO A 75 14.00 -1.87 -4.94
N ASP A 76 13.69 -1.78 -6.23
CA ASP A 76 12.65 -2.61 -6.88
C ASP A 76 13.22 -3.99 -7.22
N THR A 77 13.48 -4.81 -6.21
CA THR A 77 14.15 -6.11 -6.37
C THR A 77 13.16 -7.27 -6.28
N VAL A 78 13.08 -8.04 -7.36
CA VAL A 78 12.47 -9.38 -7.38
C VAL A 78 13.54 -10.48 -7.19
N ILE A 79 14.82 -10.12 -7.25
CA ILE A 79 15.96 -11.05 -7.32
C ILE A 79 16.79 -10.99 -6.02
N PHE A 80 17.13 -12.17 -5.50
CA PHE A 80 17.62 -12.42 -4.14
C PHE A 80 19.11 -12.08 -3.92
N ASP A 81 19.87 -11.90 -4.99
CA ASP A 81 21.35 -11.80 -4.95
C ASP A 81 21.85 -10.35 -4.86
N ASP A 82 20.99 -9.35 -5.08
CA ASP A 82 21.40 -7.95 -5.10
C ASP A 82 21.25 -7.22 -3.75
N PHE A 83 20.76 -7.91 -2.71
CA PHE A 83 20.65 -7.37 -1.34
C PHE A 83 22.01 -6.90 -0.79
N GLU A 84 23.11 -7.52 -1.23
CA GLU A 84 24.46 -7.14 -0.82
C GLU A 84 24.93 -5.85 -1.52
N LYS A 85 24.51 -5.63 -2.77
CA LYS A 85 24.90 -4.44 -3.55
C LYS A 85 24.06 -3.21 -3.20
N PHE A 86 22.76 -3.45 -2.95
CA PHE A 86 21.76 -2.45 -2.61
C PHE A 86 20.88 -2.98 -1.48
N PRO A 87 21.31 -2.84 -0.22
CA PRO A 87 20.56 -3.33 0.93
C PRO A 87 19.22 -2.59 1.02
N PRO A 88 18.09 -3.31 0.95
CA PRO A 88 16.78 -2.68 0.97
C PRO A 88 16.44 -2.15 2.36
N THR A 89 15.86 -0.95 2.44
CA THR A 89 15.34 -0.39 3.69
C THR A 89 13.96 -0.92 4.03
N ALA A 90 13.19 -1.37 3.05
CA ALA A 90 11.86 -1.93 3.18
C ALA A 90 11.66 -3.05 2.15
N GLY A 91 10.66 -3.90 2.37
CA GLY A 91 10.39 -5.07 1.50
C GLY A 91 8.97 -5.10 0.96
N THR A 92 8.75 -5.78 -0.16
CA THR A 92 7.40 -6.11 -0.64
C THR A 92 7.33 -7.59 -1.02
N VAL A 93 6.31 -8.29 -0.54
CA VAL A 93 6.00 -9.67 -0.91
C VAL A 93 4.70 -9.69 -1.70
N SER A 94 4.76 -10.35 -2.85
CA SER A 94 3.70 -10.38 -3.87
C SER A 94 3.63 -11.74 -4.53
N SER A 95 2.54 -11.99 -5.25
CA SER A 95 2.38 -13.18 -6.10
C SER A 95 3.54 -13.32 -7.10
N SER A 96 3.99 -12.20 -7.69
CA SER A 96 5.15 -12.18 -8.58
C SER A 96 6.45 -12.62 -7.91
N LEU A 97 6.65 -12.25 -6.63
CA LEU A 97 7.83 -12.66 -5.88
C LEU A 97 7.80 -14.17 -5.61
N LEU A 98 6.64 -14.70 -5.20
CA LEU A 98 6.46 -16.14 -5.00
C LEU A 98 6.73 -16.93 -6.28
N LEU A 99 6.25 -16.46 -7.44
CA LEU A 99 6.57 -17.07 -8.73
C LEU A 99 8.08 -17.06 -9.02
N GLY A 100 8.77 -15.96 -8.71
CA GLY A 100 10.23 -15.86 -8.84
C GLY A 100 10.96 -16.85 -7.94
N ILE A 101 10.54 -17.00 -6.68
CA ILE A 101 11.08 -17.96 -5.71
C ILE A 101 10.91 -19.39 -6.23
N CYS A 102 9.70 -19.73 -6.68
CA CYS A 102 9.39 -21.11 -7.08
C CYS A 102 9.94 -21.46 -8.47
N GLY A 103 10.26 -20.48 -9.30
CA GLY A 103 10.87 -20.67 -10.61
C GLY A 103 12.38 -20.89 -10.59
N LEU A 104 13.04 -20.73 -9.43
CA LEU A 104 14.48 -20.87 -9.26
C LEU A 104 14.80 -22.04 -8.30
N PRO A 105 15.85 -22.83 -8.56
CA PRO A 105 16.14 -24.04 -7.81
C PRO A 105 16.62 -23.78 -6.37
N ASP A 106 17.36 -22.68 -6.15
CA ASP A 106 17.89 -22.31 -4.85
C ASP A 106 17.74 -20.80 -4.65
N THR A 107 16.93 -20.41 -3.66
CA THR A 107 16.73 -19.01 -3.29
C THR A 107 16.69 -18.90 -1.78
N LYS A 108 17.11 -17.73 -1.26
CA LYS A 108 17.12 -17.44 0.18
C LYS A 108 15.77 -17.63 0.88
N PHE A 109 14.65 -17.63 0.14
CA PHE A 109 13.29 -17.78 0.67
C PHE A 109 12.62 -19.10 0.29
N LYS A 110 13.32 -20.04 -0.36
CA LYS A 110 12.72 -21.33 -0.75
C LYS A 110 12.21 -22.11 0.46
N SER A 111 12.98 -22.11 1.55
CA SER A 111 12.59 -22.74 2.83
C SER A 111 11.34 -22.10 3.44
N ALA A 112 11.07 -20.82 3.18
CA ALA A 112 9.87 -20.14 3.65
C ALA A 112 8.61 -20.69 2.96
N VAL A 113 8.70 -20.91 1.65
CA VAL A 113 7.64 -21.55 0.86
C VAL A 113 7.43 -22.99 1.29
N ASP A 114 8.51 -23.74 1.52
CA ASP A 114 8.41 -25.14 1.97
C ASP A 114 7.74 -25.26 3.34
N ARG A 115 8.06 -24.35 4.28
CA ARG A 115 7.37 -24.27 5.57
C ARG A 115 5.88 -23.99 5.41
N ALA A 116 5.51 -23.10 4.49
CA ALA A 116 4.09 -22.81 4.22
C ALA A 116 3.35 -24.03 3.65
N LEU A 117 3.97 -24.78 2.72
CA LEU A 117 3.40 -25.98 2.12
C LEU A 117 3.29 -27.18 3.10
N SER A 118 4.00 -27.12 4.23
CA SER A 118 3.91 -28.09 5.32
C SER A 118 2.86 -27.72 6.39
N ASP A 119 2.12 -26.63 6.23
CA ASP A 119 1.15 -26.17 7.23
C ASP A 119 -0.04 -27.14 7.38
N SER A 120 -0.26 -27.63 8.61
CA SER A 120 -1.30 -28.61 8.91
C SER A 120 -2.72 -28.06 8.89
N GLU A 121 -2.91 -26.76 9.15
CA GLU A 121 -4.24 -26.13 9.05
C GLU A 121 -4.68 -26.12 7.57
N CYS A 122 -3.77 -25.78 6.66
CA CYS A 122 -4.04 -25.84 5.23
C CYS A 122 -4.22 -27.28 4.73
N TYR A 123 -3.44 -28.23 5.25
CA TYR A 123 -3.58 -29.66 4.94
C TYR A 123 -5.00 -30.19 5.21
N GLY A 124 -5.62 -29.77 6.31
CA GLY A 124 -6.94 -30.25 6.74
C GLY A 124 -8.14 -29.73 5.94
N LEU A 125 -7.93 -28.87 4.94
CA LEU A 125 -9.02 -28.32 4.13
C LEU A 125 -9.46 -29.31 3.06
N GLU A 126 -10.78 -29.56 2.97
CA GLU A 126 -11.36 -30.56 2.06
C GLU A 126 -11.30 -30.16 0.58
N SER A 127 -11.33 -28.85 0.29
CA SER A 127 -11.31 -28.34 -1.08
C SER A 127 -9.88 -28.04 -1.51
N SER A 128 -9.47 -28.60 -2.64
CA SER A 128 -8.18 -28.32 -3.27
C SER A 128 -7.97 -26.81 -3.50
N ASP A 129 -9.00 -26.08 -3.89
CA ASP A 129 -8.89 -24.63 -4.15
C ASP A 129 -8.67 -23.85 -2.84
N LEU A 130 -9.41 -24.19 -1.78
CA LEU A 130 -9.23 -23.58 -0.45
C LEU A 130 -7.86 -23.91 0.12
N GLN A 131 -7.38 -25.14 -0.09
CA GLN A 131 -6.07 -25.59 0.33
C GLN A 131 -4.95 -24.82 -0.38
N MET A 132 -4.99 -24.69 -1.71
CA MET A 132 -3.99 -23.92 -2.45
C MET A 132 -4.01 -22.44 -2.06
N SER A 133 -5.19 -21.85 -1.86
CA SER A 133 -5.32 -20.47 -1.39
C SER A 133 -4.77 -20.30 0.03
N CYS A 134 -4.95 -21.28 0.91
CA CYS A 134 -4.37 -21.29 2.25
C CYS A 134 -2.84 -21.31 2.19
N PHE A 135 -2.26 -22.22 1.41
CA PHE A 135 -0.81 -22.29 1.21
C PHE A 135 -0.25 -21.00 0.59
N PHE A 136 -0.96 -20.41 -0.37
CA PHE A 136 -0.61 -19.11 -0.95
C PHE A 136 -0.50 -18.02 0.14
N ASN A 137 -1.50 -17.90 1.01
CA ASN A 137 -1.48 -16.92 2.10
C ASN A 137 -0.35 -17.18 3.11
N LYS A 138 -0.14 -18.45 3.51
CA LYS A 138 0.97 -18.82 4.40
C LYS A 138 2.33 -18.54 3.75
N ALA A 139 2.47 -18.79 2.45
CA ALA A 139 3.70 -18.52 1.71
C ALA A 139 4.01 -17.01 1.66
N LEU A 140 3.00 -16.16 1.40
CA LEU A 140 3.16 -14.71 1.49
C LEU A 140 3.65 -14.28 2.87
N ALA A 141 3.03 -14.78 3.95
CA ALA A 141 3.41 -14.45 5.32
C ALA A 141 4.82 -14.97 5.67
N HIS A 142 5.15 -16.21 5.33
CA HIS A 142 6.45 -16.81 5.65
C HIS A 142 7.60 -16.12 4.92
N VAL A 143 7.45 -15.84 3.62
CA VAL A 143 8.44 -15.08 2.84
C VAL A 143 8.55 -13.66 3.39
N GLY A 144 7.42 -13.02 3.74
CA GLY A 144 7.45 -11.69 4.34
C GLY A 144 8.10 -11.65 5.72
N GLY A 145 7.94 -12.70 6.52
CA GLY A 145 8.59 -12.81 7.83
C GLY A 145 10.09 -12.98 7.71
N ASP A 146 10.57 -13.76 6.74
CA ASP A 146 12.01 -13.85 6.46
C ASP A 146 12.55 -12.54 5.88
N LEU A 147 11.80 -11.87 5.00
CA LEU A 147 12.17 -10.56 4.49
C LEU A 147 12.22 -9.50 5.61
N ALA A 148 11.31 -9.56 6.58
CA ALA A 148 11.25 -8.63 7.71
C ALA A 148 12.48 -8.74 8.64
N LYS A 149 13.22 -9.85 8.60
CA LYS A 149 14.51 -10.01 9.30
C LYS A 149 15.68 -9.37 8.55
N LEU A 150 15.53 -9.16 7.23
CA LEU A 150 16.60 -8.66 6.36
C LEU A 150 16.55 -7.15 6.14
N VAL A 151 15.38 -6.52 6.32
CA VAL A 151 15.20 -5.07 6.11
C VAL A 151 15.00 -4.34 7.44
N PRO A 152 15.50 -3.10 7.62
CA PRO A 152 15.28 -2.33 8.84
C PRO A 152 13.88 -1.72 8.93
N GLY A 153 13.17 -1.54 7.82
CA GLY A 153 11.84 -0.94 7.72
C GLY A 153 10.72 -1.97 7.55
N ARG A 154 9.56 -1.53 7.06
CA ARG A 154 8.35 -2.38 6.97
C ARG A 154 8.39 -3.31 5.76
N VAL A 155 7.68 -4.43 5.87
CA VAL A 155 7.39 -5.35 4.77
C VAL A 155 5.94 -5.22 4.35
N SER A 156 5.73 -4.93 3.07
CA SER A 156 4.41 -4.81 2.48
C SER A 156 3.97 -6.12 1.85
N THR A 157 2.81 -6.66 2.23
CA THR A 157 2.29 -7.94 1.74
C THR A 157 1.06 -7.70 0.87
N GLU A 158 1.09 -8.25 -0.34
CA GLU A 158 -0.05 -8.26 -1.25
C GLU A 158 -1.28 -8.89 -0.60
N VAL A 159 -2.40 -8.17 -0.64
CA VAL A 159 -3.73 -8.72 -0.42
C VAL A 159 -4.27 -9.21 -1.76
N ASP A 160 -4.85 -10.41 -1.76
CA ASP A 160 -5.36 -11.06 -2.96
C ASP A 160 -6.26 -10.14 -3.80
N ALA A 161 -5.80 -9.84 -5.02
CA ALA A 161 -6.47 -8.93 -5.93
C ALA A 161 -7.85 -9.43 -6.39
N ARG A 162 -8.17 -10.72 -6.24
CA ARG A 162 -9.53 -11.25 -6.48
C ARG A 162 -10.57 -10.63 -5.55
N LEU A 163 -10.14 -10.14 -4.40
CA LEU A 163 -10.99 -9.50 -3.39
C LEU A 163 -11.09 -7.97 -3.58
N ALA A 164 -10.46 -7.38 -4.60
CA ALA A 164 -10.32 -5.93 -4.75
C ALA A 164 -11.66 -5.15 -4.74
N TYR A 165 -12.78 -5.82 -5.03
CA TYR A 165 -14.13 -5.22 -5.02
C TYR A 165 -15.03 -5.73 -3.88
N ASP A 166 -14.48 -6.40 -2.87
CA ASP A 166 -15.17 -6.84 -1.65
C ASP A 166 -14.48 -6.25 -0.40
N THR A 167 -15.03 -5.16 0.13
CA THR A 167 -14.50 -4.49 1.33
C THR A 167 -14.37 -5.45 2.51
N HIS A 168 -15.39 -6.26 2.79
CA HIS A 168 -15.35 -7.18 3.92
C HIS A 168 -14.41 -8.36 3.66
N GLY A 169 -14.32 -8.82 2.41
CA GLY A 169 -13.35 -9.81 1.96
C GLY A 169 -11.91 -9.37 2.19
N ILE A 170 -11.57 -8.14 1.82
CA ILE A 170 -10.25 -7.54 2.05
C ILE A 170 -9.94 -7.49 3.55
N VAL A 171 -10.87 -6.98 4.38
CA VAL A 171 -10.66 -6.89 5.83
C VAL A 171 -10.39 -8.27 6.44
N ARG A 172 -11.23 -9.28 6.12
CA ARG A 172 -11.02 -10.66 6.58
C ARG A 172 -9.67 -11.21 6.14
N LYS A 173 -9.29 -11.00 4.87
CA LYS A 173 -8.01 -11.48 4.34
C LYS A 173 -6.82 -10.84 5.05
N VAL A 174 -6.90 -9.56 5.39
CA VAL A 174 -5.84 -8.88 6.16
C VAL A 174 -5.75 -9.45 7.57
N HIS A 175 -6.87 -9.73 8.25
CA HIS A 175 -6.86 -10.41 9.55
C HIS A 175 -6.25 -11.81 9.47
N ASP A 176 -6.56 -12.60 8.43
CA ASP A 176 -5.94 -13.92 8.20
C ASP A 176 -4.42 -13.80 8.06
N LEU A 177 -3.95 -12.86 7.24
CA LEU A 177 -2.51 -12.63 7.05
C LEU A 177 -1.84 -12.16 8.35
N LEU A 178 -2.49 -11.27 9.11
CA LEU A 178 -1.98 -10.81 10.40
C LEU A 178 -1.87 -11.97 11.41
N LYS A 179 -2.84 -12.90 11.44
CA LYS A 179 -2.75 -14.13 12.23
C LYS A 179 -1.52 -14.95 11.81
N ALA A 180 -1.35 -15.19 10.51
CA ALA A 180 -0.20 -15.94 9.99
C ALA A 180 1.14 -15.28 10.34
N TYR A 181 1.23 -13.96 10.30
CA TYR A 181 2.43 -13.22 10.75
C TYR A 181 2.67 -13.33 12.26
N THR A 182 1.60 -13.34 13.05
CA THR A 182 1.68 -13.49 14.51
C THR A 182 2.21 -14.87 14.88
N GLU A 183 1.81 -15.93 14.15
CA GLU A 183 2.27 -17.31 14.34
C GLU A 183 3.78 -17.46 14.10
N ILE A 184 4.37 -16.64 13.23
CA ILE A 184 5.81 -16.59 12.95
C ILE A 184 6.53 -15.44 13.67
N GLU A 185 5.89 -14.87 14.70
CA GLU A 185 6.44 -13.88 15.62
C GLU A 185 6.91 -12.57 14.96
N VAL A 186 6.25 -12.13 13.88
CA VAL A 186 6.53 -10.84 13.24
C VAL A 186 5.65 -9.75 13.85
N PRO A 187 6.22 -8.70 14.46
CA PRO A 187 5.43 -7.62 15.07
C PRO A 187 4.59 -6.85 14.04
N PRO A 188 3.35 -6.45 14.37
CA PRO A 188 2.44 -5.77 13.44
C PRO A 188 2.99 -4.44 12.93
N GLU A 189 3.80 -3.72 13.71
CA GLU A 189 4.45 -2.47 13.29
C GLU A 189 5.46 -2.64 12.15
N ARG A 190 5.88 -3.89 11.88
CA ARG A 190 6.75 -4.27 10.76
C ARG A 190 5.97 -4.51 9.47
N LEU A 191 4.65 -4.52 9.52
CA LEU A 191 3.79 -4.97 8.43
C LEU A 191 3.06 -3.81 7.76
N LEU A 192 2.83 -3.96 6.46
CA LEU A 192 1.92 -3.15 5.66
C LEU A 192 1.09 -4.07 4.77
N PHE A 193 -0.22 -3.87 4.70
CA PHE A 193 -1.07 -4.69 3.82
C PHE A 193 -1.39 -3.94 2.54
N LYS A 194 -0.90 -4.48 1.41
CA LYS A 194 -0.95 -3.86 0.10
C LYS A 194 -2.27 -4.15 -0.60
N ILE A 195 -3.12 -3.13 -0.71
CA ILE A 195 -4.51 -3.24 -1.17
C ILE A 195 -4.68 -2.41 -2.46
N PRO A 196 -5.29 -2.95 -3.53
CA PRO A 196 -5.65 -2.16 -4.72
C PRO A 196 -6.55 -0.98 -4.37
N ALA A 197 -6.24 0.21 -4.89
CA ALA A 197 -6.99 1.45 -4.64
C ALA A 197 -8.30 1.55 -5.43
N THR A 198 -9.13 0.52 -5.35
CA THR A 198 -10.56 0.58 -5.68
C THR A 198 -11.31 1.34 -4.56
N TRP A 199 -12.57 1.69 -4.79
CA TRP A 199 -13.41 2.24 -3.72
C TRP A 199 -13.47 1.28 -2.52
N GLN A 200 -13.73 -0.01 -2.78
CA GLN A 200 -13.85 -1.03 -1.74
C GLN A 200 -12.54 -1.26 -0.97
N GLY A 201 -11.39 -1.16 -1.64
CA GLY A 201 -10.07 -1.23 -1.01
C GLY A 201 -9.77 -0.03 -0.13
N ILE A 202 -10.20 1.16 -0.53
CA ILE A 202 -10.10 2.39 0.28
C ILE A 202 -11.02 2.29 1.51
N GLU A 203 -12.24 1.79 1.36
CA GLU A 203 -13.16 1.54 2.48
C GLU A 203 -12.58 0.51 3.46
N ALA A 204 -11.99 -0.57 2.95
CA ALA A 204 -11.33 -1.59 3.78
C ALA A 204 -10.15 -0.98 4.53
N SER A 205 -9.35 -0.15 3.86
CA SER A 205 -8.26 0.58 4.49
C SER A 205 -8.75 1.47 5.64
N ARG A 206 -9.89 2.14 5.49
CA ARG A 206 -10.44 2.98 6.55
C ARG A 206 -10.73 2.18 7.82
N VAL A 207 -11.31 0.99 7.65
CA VAL A 207 -11.61 0.09 8.77
C VAL A 207 -10.32 -0.42 9.41
N LEU A 208 -9.38 -0.93 8.61
CA LEU A 208 -8.12 -1.50 9.09
C LEU A 208 -7.24 -0.46 9.80
N GLU A 209 -7.11 0.75 9.25
CA GLU A 209 -6.32 1.82 9.88
C GLU A 209 -6.96 2.30 11.19
N ALA A 210 -8.29 2.30 11.30
CA ALA A 210 -8.99 2.58 12.56
C ALA A 210 -8.73 1.51 13.63
N GLU A 211 -8.45 0.27 13.22
CA GLU A 211 -8.00 -0.83 14.09
C GLU A 211 -6.50 -0.78 14.40
N GLY A 212 -5.75 0.15 13.80
CA GLY A 212 -4.29 0.26 13.94
C GLY A 212 -3.50 -0.69 13.04
N ILE A 213 -4.15 -1.29 12.03
CA ILE A 213 -3.54 -2.16 11.03
C ILE A 213 -3.13 -1.30 9.83
N GLN A 214 -1.83 -1.17 9.60
CA GLN A 214 -1.28 -0.27 8.60
C GLN A 214 -1.48 -0.82 7.17
N THR A 215 -1.99 0.03 6.28
CA THR A 215 -2.29 -0.32 4.90
C THR A 215 -1.42 0.42 3.89
N HIS A 216 -1.30 -0.18 2.71
CA HIS A 216 -0.56 0.34 1.59
C HIS A 216 -1.44 0.31 0.34
N LEU A 217 -1.97 1.45 -0.06
CA LEU A 217 -2.86 1.55 -1.23
C LEU A 217 -2.02 1.63 -2.50
N THR A 218 -2.14 0.60 -3.35
CA THR A 218 -1.41 0.45 -4.62
C THR A 218 -2.32 0.73 -5.81
N PHE A 219 -1.73 0.80 -7.01
CA PHE A 219 -2.43 1.07 -8.27
C PHE A 219 -3.16 2.42 -8.27
N VAL A 220 -2.49 3.44 -7.75
CA VAL A 220 -2.96 4.83 -7.74
C VAL A 220 -2.47 5.53 -9.01
N TYR A 221 -3.42 5.99 -9.82
CA TYR A 221 -3.21 6.58 -11.14
C TYR A 221 -4.03 7.87 -11.36
N SER A 222 -4.90 8.24 -10.43
CA SER A 222 -5.67 9.49 -10.46
C SER A 222 -5.61 10.22 -9.11
N PHE A 223 -5.91 11.52 -9.12
CA PHE A 223 -5.92 12.31 -7.89
C PHE A 223 -7.02 11.86 -6.91
N CYS A 224 -8.21 11.47 -7.41
CA CYS A 224 -9.30 11.03 -6.55
C CYS A 224 -8.93 9.80 -5.71
N GLN A 225 -8.18 8.85 -6.28
CA GLN A 225 -7.62 7.71 -5.54
C GLN A 225 -6.70 8.15 -4.42
N ALA A 226 -5.75 9.06 -4.71
CA ALA A 226 -4.81 9.54 -3.72
C ALA A 226 -5.52 10.32 -2.59
N ALA A 227 -6.45 11.21 -2.95
CA ALA A 227 -7.20 12.01 -1.98
C ALA A 227 -8.12 11.15 -1.11
N ALA A 228 -8.87 10.21 -1.70
CA ALA A 228 -9.75 9.31 -0.98
C ALA A 228 -8.96 8.36 -0.05
N ALA A 229 -7.84 7.80 -0.51
CA ALA A 229 -6.96 6.97 0.32
C ALA A 229 -6.38 7.75 1.51
N ALA A 230 -5.96 9.01 1.30
CA ALA A 230 -5.45 9.86 2.37
C ALA A 230 -6.54 10.25 3.37
N GLN A 231 -7.76 10.52 2.91
CA GLN A 231 -8.93 10.75 3.77
C GLN A 231 -9.32 9.50 4.57
N ALA A 232 -9.15 8.31 3.99
CA ALA A 232 -9.36 7.03 4.67
C ALA A 232 -8.27 6.71 5.71
N GLY A 233 -7.18 7.49 5.77
CA GLY A 233 -6.12 7.32 6.75
C GLY A 233 -5.07 6.28 6.36
N ALA A 234 -5.00 5.89 5.09
CA ALA A 234 -4.00 4.94 4.59
C ALA A 234 -2.58 5.32 5.05
N SER A 235 -1.80 4.36 5.52
CA SER A 235 -0.42 4.57 5.96
C SER A 235 0.51 4.91 4.80
N VAL A 236 0.32 4.27 3.64
CA VAL A 236 1.10 4.49 2.41
C VAL A 236 0.20 4.53 1.17
N ILE A 237 0.49 5.45 0.26
CA ILE A 237 -0.11 5.53 -1.10
C ILE A 237 1.01 5.35 -2.12
N GLN A 238 0.85 4.41 -3.05
CA GLN A 238 1.81 4.13 -4.11
C GLN A 238 1.28 4.55 -5.49
N ILE A 239 1.93 5.57 -6.06
CA ILE A 239 1.65 6.11 -7.40
C ILE A 239 2.66 5.54 -8.40
N PHE A 240 2.16 5.06 -9.55
CA PHE A 240 2.98 4.43 -10.59
C PHE A 240 3.29 5.42 -11.72
N VAL A 241 4.31 6.26 -11.51
CA VAL A 241 4.69 7.38 -12.39
C VAL A 241 4.87 6.94 -13.84
N GLY A 242 5.76 5.97 -14.08
CA GLY A 242 6.08 5.55 -15.44
C GLY A 242 4.92 4.87 -16.17
N ARG A 243 4.02 4.19 -15.45
CA ARG A 243 2.86 3.54 -16.09
C ARG A 243 1.87 4.57 -16.62
N LEU A 244 1.63 5.65 -15.87
CA LEU A 244 0.74 6.72 -16.32
C LEU A 244 1.33 7.46 -17.53
N ARG A 245 2.64 7.70 -17.53
CA ARG A 245 3.38 8.23 -18.70
C ARG A 245 3.30 7.31 -19.91
N ASP A 246 3.49 6.01 -19.72
CA ASP A 246 3.46 5.05 -20.82
C ASP A 246 2.04 4.96 -21.42
N TRP A 247 1.00 5.04 -20.59
CA TRP A 247 -0.39 5.12 -21.04
C TRP A 247 -0.64 6.39 -21.86
N SER A 248 -0.19 7.56 -21.39
CA SER A 248 -0.43 8.85 -22.04
C SER A 248 0.24 9.03 -23.40
N ARG A 249 1.22 8.19 -23.74
CA ARG A 249 1.87 8.18 -25.06
C ARG A 249 1.03 7.51 -26.13
N ASN A 250 0.16 6.59 -25.74
CA ASN A 250 -0.59 5.72 -26.65
C ASN A 250 -2.11 5.96 -26.57
N HIS A 251 -2.57 6.78 -25.62
CA HIS A 251 -3.98 7.01 -25.34
C HIS A 251 -4.28 8.50 -25.12
N THR A 252 -5.56 8.85 -25.27
CA THR A 252 -6.11 10.20 -25.05
C THR A 252 -7.48 10.07 -24.37
N GLY A 253 -8.10 11.19 -23.99
CA GLY A 253 -9.45 11.21 -23.41
C GLY A 253 -9.50 11.19 -21.88
N ASP A 254 -8.35 11.16 -21.21
CA ASP A 254 -8.28 11.37 -19.76
C ASP A 254 -7.99 12.84 -19.45
N SER A 255 -8.91 13.50 -18.74
CA SER A 255 -8.85 14.94 -18.52
C SER A 255 -7.68 15.37 -17.62
N GLU A 256 -7.31 14.57 -16.61
CA GLU A 256 -6.17 14.87 -15.73
C GLU A 256 -4.85 14.70 -16.48
N VAL A 257 -4.72 13.60 -17.25
CA VAL A 257 -3.54 13.34 -18.08
C VAL A 257 -3.36 14.42 -19.13
N GLU A 258 -4.42 14.75 -19.89
CA GLU A 258 -4.34 15.79 -20.92
C GLU A 258 -4.04 17.18 -20.35
N SER A 259 -4.56 17.47 -19.14
CA SER A 259 -4.25 18.72 -18.45
C SER A 259 -2.76 18.84 -18.13
N ALA A 260 -2.14 17.77 -17.62
CA ALA A 260 -0.70 17.74 -17.37
C ALA A 260 0.10 17.91 -18.67
N LEU A 261 -0.28 17.18 -19.74
CA LEU A 261 0.39 17.28 -21.03
C LEU A 261 0.29 18.69 -21.64
N ARG A 262 -0.86 19.36 -21.53
CA ARG A 262 -1.04 20.76 -21.99
C ARG A 262 -0.14 21.75 -21.26
N ARG A 263 0.24 21.45 -20.01
CA ARG A 263 1.22 22.24 -19.24
C ARG A 263 2.68 21.86 -19.54
N GLY A 264 2.91 20.89 -20.42
CA GLY A 264 4.24 20.37 -20.72
C GLY A 264 4.82 19.51 -19.59
N GLU A 265 3.97 18.96 -18.73
CA GLU A 265 4.37 18.14 -17.59
C GLU A 265 4.21 16.64 -17.90
N ASP A 266 5.03 15.82 -17.24
CA ASP A 266 4.78 14.39 -17.19
C ASP A 266 3.56 14.10 -16.30
N PRO A 267 2.54 13.37 -16.78
CA PRO A 267 1.31 13.14 -16.01
C PRO A 267 1.55 12.38 -14.71
N GLY A 268 2.50 11.43 -14.69
CA GLY A 268 2.88 10.70 -13.49
C GLY A 268 3.52 11.61 -12.43
N LEU A 269 4.47 12.45 -12.83
CA LEU A 269 5.11 13.42 -11.93
C LEU A 269 4.13 14.51 -11.45
N ALA A 270 3.24 14.97 -12.34
CA ALA A 270 2.19 15.93 -12.00
C ALA A 270 1.24 15.37 -10.94
N LEU A 271 0.84 14.11 -11.08
CA LEU A 271 0.00 13.42 -10.10
C LEU A 271 0.70 13.26 -8.74
N VAL A 272 1.97 12.83 -8.71
CA VAL A 272 2.74 12.74 -7.46
C VAL A 272 2.84 14.10 -6.78
N THR A 273 3.11 15.16 -7.54
CA THR A 273 3.21 16.53 -7.01
C THR A 273 1.90 16.98 -6.39
N LYS A 274 0.78 16.78 -7.10
CA LYS A 274 -0.56 17.12 -6.64
C LYS A 274 -0.94 16.35 -5.37
N ALA A 275 -0.71 15.03 -5.35
CA ALA A 275 -0.98 14.17 -4.21
C ALA A 275 -0.13 14.55 -2.98
N TYR A 276 1.18 14.78 -3.16
CA TYR A 276 2.08 15.21 -2.09
C TYR A 276 1.59 16.49 -1.44
N ASN A 277 1.26 17.49 -2.25
CA ASN A 277 0.79 18.79 -1.77
C ASN A 277 -0.54 18.65 -1.02
N TYR A 278 -1.46 17.80 -1.49
CA TYR A 278 -2.73 17.56 -0.82
C TYR A 278 -2.53 16.93 0.56
N ILE A 279 -1.75 15.85 0.62
CA ILE A 279 -1.44 15.12 1.86
C ILE A 279 -0.87 16.08 2.91
N HIS A 280 0.14 16.88 2.53
CA HIS A 280 0.85 17.74 3.47
C HIS A 280 0.07 19.01 3.83
N LYS A 281 -0.66 19.62 2.88
CA LYS A 281 -1.46 20.83 3.13
C LYS A 281 -2.59 20.58 4.12
N TYR A 282 -3.23 19.42 4.02
CA TYR A 282 -4.38 19.04 4.88
C TYR A 282 -3.97 18.16 6.07
N GLY A 283 -2.67 17.98 6.31
CA GLY A 283 -2.16 17.32 7.51
C GLY A 283 -2.43 15.80 7.58
N HIS A 284 -2.63 15.15 6.43
CA HIS A 284 -2.72 13.70 6.38
C HIS A 284 -1.38 13.07 6.77
N LYS A 285 -1.41 11.99 7.57
CA LYS A 285 -0.19 11.27 8.00
C LYS A 285 0.32 10.28 6.95
N THR A 286 -0.46 10.05 5.91
CA THR A 286 -0.18 9.15 4.81
C THR A 286 1.17 9.46 4.17
N LYS A 287 1.98 8.43 3.97
CA LYS A 287 3.25 8.54 3.26
C LYS A 287 3.06 8.31 1.77
N LEU A 288 3.75 9.09 0.95
CA LEU A 288 3.67 8.97 -0.49
C LEU A 288 4.86 8.17 -1.04
N MET A 289 4.55 7.18 -1.86
CA MET A 289 5.53 6.32 -2.50
C MET A 289 5.40 6.45 -4.03
N ALA A 290 6.46 6.91 -4.68
CA ALA A 290 6.53 6.95 -6.13
C ALA A 290 7.20 5.67 -6.64
N ALA A 291 6.59 5.02 -7.62
CA ALA A 291 7.06 3.77 -8.20
C ALA A 291 7.04 3.79 -9.72
N ALA A 292 7.54 2.72 -10.32
CA ALA A 292 7.66 2.57 -11.78
C ALA A 292 8.48 3.70 -12.42
N VAL A 293 9.53 4.16 -11.73
CA VAL A 293 10.51 5.10 -12.27
C VAL A 293 11.23 4.48 -13.49
N ARG A 294 11.47 5.28 -14.54
CA ARG A 294 12.08 4.81 -15.80
C ARG A 294 13.55 5.19 -15.95
N ASN A 295 13.98 6.30 -15.34
CA ASN A 295 15.34 6.84 -15.51
C ASN A 295 15.76 7.72 -14.31
N LYS A 296 17.01 8.21 -14.31
CA LYS A 296 17.53 9.09 -13.25
C LYS A 296 16.75 10.40 -13.12
N GLN A 297 16.31 10.98 -14.24
CA GLN A 297 15.60 12.25 -14.25
C GLN A 297 14.26 12.18 -13.51
N ASP A 298 13.57 11.04 -13.58
CA ASP A 298 12.37 10.80 -12.76
C ASP A 298 12.70 10.88 -11.27
N VAL A 299 13.78 10.24 -10.82
CA VAL A 299 14.23 10.29 -9.41
C VAL A 299 14.51 11.74 -9.00
N PHE A 300 15.22 12.50 -9.83
CA PHE A 300 15.55 13.90 -9.57
C PHE A 300 14.32 14.79 -9.48
N ASN A 301 13.28 14.51 -10.27
CA ASN A 301 12.02 15.24 -10.24
C ASN A 301 11.14 14.86 -9.03
N LEU A 302 11.41 13.73 -8.38
CA LEU A 302 10.67 13.22 -7.23
C LEU A 302 11.29 13.59 -5.88
N LEU A 303 12.45 14.24 -5.85
CA LEU A 303 13.17 14.54 -4.62
C LEU A 303 12.31 15.32 -3.62
N GLY A 304 12.17 14.74 -2.42
CA GLY A 304 11.33 15.26 -1.34
C GLY A 304 10.07 14.44 -1.08
N VAL A 305 9.69 13.51 -1.98
CA VAL A 305 8.70 12.46 -1.69
C VAL A 305 9.20 11.52 -0.59
N ASP A 306 8.32 10.87 0.16
CA ASP A 306 8.74 10.00 1.27
C ASP A 306 9.53 8.79 0.77
N TYR A 307 9.02 8.06 -0.23
CA TYR A 307 9.65 6.86 -0.78
C TYR A 307 9.73 6.88 -2.30
N ILE A 308 10.86 6.44 -2.87
CA ILE A 308 11.04 6.21 -4.31
C ILE A 308 11.44 4.75 -4.54
N ILE A 309 10.54 3.98 -5.16
CA ILE A 309 10.85 2.63 -5.66
C ILE A 309 11.58 2.77 -6.99
N SER A 310 12.84 2.32 -7.02
CA SER A 310 13.73 2.47 -8.18
C SER A 310 14.24 1.13 -8.69
N PRO A 311 14.17 0.86 -10.01
CA PRO A 311 14.79 -0.33 -10.60
C PRO A 311 16.30 -0.37 -10.38
N LEU A 312 16.87 -1.57 -10.22
CA LEU A 312 18.30 -1.77 -10.00
C LEU A 312 19.19 -1.07 -11.03
N LYS A 313 18.79 -1.09 -12.32
CA LYS A 313 19.55 -0.41 -13.38
C LYS A 313 19.67 1.10 -13.14
N VAL A 314 18.63 1.74 -12.59
CA VAL A 314 18.65 3.16 -12.25
C VAL A 314 19.55 3.38 -11.02
N LEU A 315 19.45 2.52 -10.01
CA LEU A 315 20.28 2.59 -8.81
C LEU A 315 21.77 2.41 -9.11
N GLN A 316 22.12 1.46 -9.98
CA GLN A 316 23.49 1.26 -10.47
C GLN A 316 24.00 2.51 -11.17
N SER A 317 23.22 3.07 -12.09
CA SER A 317 23.59 4.30 -12.79
C SER A 317 23.80 5.48 -11.85
N LEU A 318 22.99 5.63 -10.79
CA LEU A 318 23.16 6.67 -9.75
C LEU A 318 24.41 6.43 -8.89
N LYS A 319 24.72 5.18 -8.56
CA LYS A 319 25.87 4.81 -7.73
C LYS A 319 27.21 4.99 -8.48
N GLU A 320 27.21 4.76 -9.78
CA GLU A 320 28.39 4.92 -10.64
C GLU A 320 28.67 6.39 -11.01
N SER A 321 27.67 7.26 -10.87
CA SER A 321 27.79 8.68 -11.19
C SER A 321 28.29 9.46 -9.96
N VAL A 322 29.44 10.13 -10.08
CA VAL A 322 30.03 10.96 -9.02
C VAL A 322 29.49 12.39 -9.12
N THR A 323 29.15 12.97 -7.97
CA THR A 323 28.72 14.38 -7.89
C THR A 323 29.93 15.28 -7.68
N LEU A 324 30.18 16.18 -8.64
CA LEU A 324 31.24 17.19 -8.51
C LEU A 324 30.73 18.37 -7.67
N PRO A 325 31.55 18.95 -6.76
CA PRO A 325 31.15 20.07 -5.91
C PRO A 325 30.63 21.30 -6.66
N ASP A 326 31.06 21.48 -7.91
CA ASP A 326 30.78 22.64 -8.75
C ASP A 326 29.65 22.42 -9.77
N GLU A 327 29.00 21.25 -9.79
CA GLU A 327 27.92 21.01 -10.73
C GLU A 327 26.63 21.74 -10.30
N LYS A 328 26.35 22.77 -11.09
CA LYS A 328 25.15 23.63 -11.18
C LYS A 328 23.81 22.89 -11.34
N TYR A 329 23.80 21.55 -11.28
CA TYR A 329 22.61 20.71 -11.25
C TYR A 329 22.32 20.30 -9.81
N SER A 330 21.83 21.26 -9.03
CA SER A 330 21.47 21.04 -7.64
C SER A 330 20.41 19.94 -7.54
N PHE A 331 20.72 18.86 -6.81
CA PHE A 331 19.75 17.92 -6.26
C PHE A 331 18.81 18.71 -5.34
N THR A 332 17.83 19.36 -5.95
CA THR A 332 16.99 20.33 -5.28
C THR A 332 15.73 19.60 -4.92
N ARG A 333 15.38 19.67 -3.64
CA ARG A 333 14.08 19.21 -3.17
C ARG A 333 12.97 19.86 -4.00
N ARG A 334 12.22 19.06 -4.75
CA ARG A 334 11.08 19.48 -5.57
C ARG A 334 9.79 19.52 -4.78
N LEU A 335 9.66 18.63 -3.79
CA LEU A 335 8.48 18.46 -2.97
C LEU A 335 8.80 18.82 -1.51
N SER A 336 8.08 19.81 -0.97
CA SER A 336 8.31 20.32 0.39
C SER A 336 7.02 20.74 1.09
N PRO A 337 6.98 20.75 2.44
CA PRO A 337 5.82 21.29 3.17
C PRO A 337 5.50 22.74 2.81
N GLN A 338 6.50 23.55 2.46
CA GLN A 338 6.31 24.94 2.03
C GLN A 338 5.59 25.02 0.69
N SER A 339 5.98 24.20 -0.30
CA SER A 339 5.28 24.13 -1.59
C SER A 339 3.85 23.61 -1.43
N ALA A 340 3.63 22.68 -0.49
CA ALA A 340 2.30 22.16 -0.19
C ALA A 340 1.37 23.25 0.37
N ALA A 341 1.85 24.08 1.30
CA ALA A 341 1.04 25.17 1.87
C ALA A 341 0.54 26.16 0.81
N ALA A 342 1.37 26.47 -0.18
CA ALA A 342 1.06 27.40 -1.27
C ALA A 342 0.19 26.80 -2.40
N PHE A 343 0.03 25.47 -2.45
CA PHE A 343 -0.71 24.81 -3.54
C PHE A 343 -2.22 25.03 -3.41
N ASN A 344 -2.89 25.41 -4.49
CA ASN A 344 -4.33 25.64 -4.49
C ASN A 344 -5.09 24.44 -5.06
N PHE A 345 -6.13 24.02 -4.34
CA PHE A 345 -7.05 22.97 -4.74
C PHE A 345 -8.43 23.55 -5.01
N THR A 346 -9.14 23.01 -5.99
CA THR A 346 -10.54 23.38 -6.27
C THR A 346 -11.47 22.80 -5.21
N GLN A 347 -12.71 23.29 -5.12
CA GLN A 347 -13.69 22.73 -4.16
C GLN A 347 -14.00 21.25 -4.47
N ASP A 348 -14.07 20.89 -5.75
CA ASP A 348 -14.32 19.50 -6.18
C ASP A 348 -13.18 18.57 -5.75
N GLU A 349 -11.94 19.07 -5.71
CA GLU A 349 -10.77 18.30 -5.24
C GLU A 349 -10.75 18.10 -3.72
N LEU A 350 -11.48 18.92 -2.97
CA LEU A 350 -11.55 18.90 -1.50
C LEU A 350 -12.81 18.22 -0.97
N GLN A 351 -13.63 17.65 -1.87
CA GLN A 351 -14.83 16.96 -1.47
C GLN A 351 -14.52 15.74 -0.60
N LYS A 352 -15.50 15.36 0.23
CA LYS A 352 -15.50 14.03 0.81
C LYS A 352 -15.88 13.05 -0.28
N TRP A 353 -15.04 12.05 -0.50
CA TRP A 353 -15.29 11.05 -1.52
C TRP A 353 -16.35 10.07 -1.02
N ASP A 354 -17.31 9.78 -1.90
CA ASP A 354 -18.23 8.66 -1.82
C ASP A 354 -18.06 7.79 -3.07
N GLN A 355 -18.73 6.63 -3.12
CA GLN A 355 -18.58 5.71 -4.25
C GLN A 355 -18.91 6.36 -5.60
N TYR A 356 -19.92 7.23 -5.64
CA TYR A 356 -20.39 7.86 -6.86
C TYR A 356 -19.37 8.89 -7.37
N SER A 357 -19.05 9.89 -6.54
CA SER A 357 -18.07 10.94 -6.82
C SER A 357 -16.69 10.37 -7.14
N PHE A 358 -16.26 9.32 -6.43
CA PHE A 358 -15.03 8.60 -6.71
C PHE A 358 -15.05 7.97 -8.11
N SER A 359 -16.10 7.19 -8.41
CA SER A 359 -16.24 6.52 -9.71
C SER A 359 -16.30 7.51 -10.86
N SER A 360 -16.96 8.66 -10.67
CA SER A 360 -17.04 9.72 -11.68
C SER A 360 -15.70 10.42 -11.93
N ALA A 361 -14.80 10.45 -10.93
CA ALA A 361 -13.53 11.17 -11.02
C ALA A 361 -12.33 10.33 -11.45
N MET A 362 -12.43 9.00 -11.49
CA MET A 362 -11.30 8.10 -11.80
C MET A 362 -10.64 8.40 -13.16
N GLY A 363 -11.41 8.76 -14.19
CA GLY A 363 -10.88 8.93 -15.54
C GLY A 363 -10.48 7.61 -16.22
N PRO A 364 -10.44 7.55 -17.57
CA PRO A 364 -10.17 6.32 -18.30
C PRO A 364 -8.77 5.74 -18.04
N ALA A 365 -7.74 6.59 -17.85
CA ALA A 365 -6.39 6.10 -17.59
C ALA A 365 -6.34 5.30 -16.29
N SER A 366 -6.96 5.83 -15.24
CA SER A 366 -6.98 5.18 -13.93
C SER A 366 -7.78 3.89 -13.95
N VAL A 367 -8.94 3.86 -14.63
CA VAL A 367 -9.79 2.66 -14.73
C VAL A 367 -9.04 1.55 -15.46
N GLU A 368 -8.43 1.86 -16.61
CA GLU A 368 -7.73 0.87 -17.43
C GLU A 368 -6.47 0.35 -16.72
N LEU A 369 -5.60 1.24 -16.22
CA LEU A 369 -4.35 0.84 -15.56
C LEU A 369 -4.58 0.10 -14.24
N LEU A 370 -5.64 0.43 -13.50
CA LEU A 370 -6.05 -0.32 -12.31
C LEU A 370 -6.50 -1.73 -12.71
N THR A 371 -7.36 -1.84 -13.74
CA THR A 371 -7.86 -3.13 -14.25
C THR A 371 -6.72 -4.04 -14.71
N ILE A 372 -5.83 -3.54 -15.59
CA ILE A 372 -4.66 -4.29 -16.07
C ILE A 372 -3.75 -4.71 -14.92
N GLY A 373 -3.53 -3.81 -13.94
CA GLY A 373 -2.74 -4.10 -12.75
C GLY A 373 -3.31 -5.23 -11.90
N MET A 374 -4.62 -5.20 -11.66
CA MET A 374 -5.33 -6.24 -10.91
C MET A 374 -5.34 -7.57 -11.66
N ASP A 375 -5.63 -7.59 -12.95
CA ASP A 375 -5.60 -8.81 -13.76
C ASP A 375 -4.21 -9.46 -13.74
N GLY A 376 -3.15 -8.64 -13.78
CA GLY A 376 -1.78 -9.10 -13.59
C GLY A 376 -1.58 -9.82 -12.25
N TYR A 377 -2.02 -9.22 -11.14
CA TYR A 377 -1.90 -9.82 -9.80
C TYR A 377 -2.75 -11.10 -9.67
N ILE A 378 -4.00 -11.09 -10.16
CA ILE A 378 -4.89 -12.26 -10.16
C ILE A 378 -4.27 -13.41 -10.94
N ASN A 379 -3.75 -13.15 -12.13
CA ASN A 379 -3.12 -14.17 -12.96
C ASN A 379 -1.84 -14.72 -12.32
N GLN A 380 -1.06 -13.87 -11.65
CA GLN A 380 0.12 -14.31 -10.91
C GLN A 380 -0.26 -15.20 -9.72
N ALA A 381 -1.26 -14.81 -8.92
CA ALA A 381 -1.73 -15.58 -7.78
C ALA A 381 -2.22 -16.98 -8.22
N LYS A 382 -3.04 -17.05 -9.28
CA LYS A 382 -3.49 -18.33 -9.86
C LYS A 382 -2.32 -19.22 -10.28
N ARG A 383 -1.30 -18.65 -10.93
CA ARG A 383 -0.11 -19.41 -11.33
C ARG A 383 0.69 -19.93 -10.13
N VAL A 384 0.72 -19.21 -9.01
CA VAL A 384 1.33 -19.72 -7.76
C VAL A 384 0.52 -20.90 -7.24
N GLU A 385 -0.80 -20.77 -7.15
CA GLU A 385 -1.70 -21.85 -6.69
C GLU A 385 -1.58 -23.10 -7.59
N GLU A 386 -1.55 -22.93 -8.91
CA GLU A 386 -1.31 -24.02 -9.87
C GLU A 386 0.05 -24.69 -9.70
N LEU A 387 1.08 -23.92 -9.36
CA LEU A 387 2.42 -24.46 -9.11
C LEU A 387 2.46 -25.22 -7.79
N PHE A 388 1.82 -24.70 -6.75
CA PHE A 388 1.68 -25.36 -5.45
C PHE A 388 0.97 -26.70 -5.62
N GLY A 389 -0.11 -26.76 -6.40
CA GLY A 389 -0.81 -28.02 -6.70
C GLY A 389 0.03 -29.06 -7.45
N LYS A 390 1.14 -28.66 -8.09
CA LYS A 390 2.07 -29.58 -8.78
C LYS A 390 3.20 -30.07 -7.89
N ILE A 391 3.61 -29.27 -6.89
CA ILE A 391 4.75 -29.58 -6.01
C ILE A 391 4.31 -30.11 -4.65
N TRP A 392 3.01 -30.09 -4.37
CA TRP A 392 2.39 -30.59 -3.15
C TRP A 392 1.63 -31.91 -3.40
N PRO A 393 1.67 -32.90 -2.49
CA PRO A 393 2.44 -32.90 -1.24
C PRO A 393 3.95 -32.98 -1.49
N PRO A 394 4.77 -32.32 -0.66
CA PRO A 394 6.22 -32.48 -0.74
C PRO A 394 6.58 -33.98 -0.59
N PRO A 395 7.73 -34.44 -1.13
CA PRO A 395 8.12 -35.86 -1.11
C PRO A 395 8.16 -36.53 0.28
N ASN A 396 8.12 -35.75 1.36
CA ASN A 396 8.25 -36.19 2.75
C ASN A 396 7.00 -35.87 3.61
N VAL A 397 5.84 -35.60 2.99
CA VAL A 397 4.56 -35.29 3.69
C VAL A 397 3.51 -36.33 3.38
#